data_AF-A0A413IHI8-F1
#
_entry.id   AF-A0A413IHI8-F1
#
_cell.length_a   1.000
_cell.length_b   1.000
_cell.length_c   1.000
_cell.angle_alpha   90.00
_cell.angle_beta   90.00
_cell.angle_gamma   90.00
#
_symmetry.space_group_name_H-M   'P 1'
#
loop_
_entity.id
_entity.type
_entity.pdbx_description
1 polymer ?
#
loop_
_entity_poly.entity_id
_entity_poly.type
_entity_poly.pdbx_seq_one_letter_code
_entity_poly.pdbx_strand_id
1 'polypeptide(L)'
;MKTVILSLFILLLVIGCQKDIAIGYLNAANALYSPDSLVVKAKLDEEEDAYQIEHKIPWQSNEIDGVEGTLPIYFQIWSINGGQLEIMNQFTIKPTGVIELPYNHTVPNGRYVLSVKIGNEDHGYTIDSAFTVIVK
;
A
#
# COMPACT_ATOMS: atom_id res chain seq x y z
N MET A 1 23.78 5.24 -54.02
CA MET A 1 23.77 3.90 -53.36
C MET A 1 24.55 3.90 -52.05
N LYS A 2 25.85 4.29 -52.02
CA LYS A 2 26.66 4.35 -50.79
C LYS A 2 26.09 5.28 -49.70
N THR A 3 25.59 6.46 -50.08
CA THR A 3 24.96 7.41 -49.15
C THR A 3 23.66 6.88 -48.54
N VAL A 4 22.81 6.21 -49.34
CA VAL A 4 21.55 5.60 -48.86
C VAL A 4 21.82 4.44 -47.89
N ILE A 5 22.83 3.61 -48.16
CA ILE A 5 23.27 2.54 -47.26
C ILE A 5 23.79 3.12 -45.94
N LEU A 6 24.57 4.20 -46.00
CA LEU A 6 25.07 4.89 -44.81
C LEU A 6 23.94 5.52 -43.98
N SER A 7 22.95 6.13 -44.64
CA SER A 7 21.75 6.67 -43.99
C SER A 7 20.91 5.58 -43.30
N LEU A 8 20.76 4.42 -43.95
CA LEU A 8 20.02 3.28 -43.40
C LEU A 8 20.74 2.65 -42.20
N PHE A 9 22.08 2.60 -42.23
CA PHE A 9 22.90 2.10 -41.12
C PHE A 9 22.84 3.03 -39.90
N ILE A 10 22.82 4.35 -40.12
CA ILE A 10 22.63 5.35 -39.05
C ILE A 10 21.23 5.22 -38.43
N LEU A 11 20.18 5.02 -39.24
CA LEU A 11 18.81 4.84 -38.74
C LEU A 11 18.65 3.59 -37.86
N LEU A 12 19.34 2.50 -38.20
CA LEU A 12 19.36 1.25 -37.42
C LEU A 12 20.02 1.41 -36.04
N LEU A 13 21.01 2.32 -35.90
CA LEU A 13 21.67 2.60 -34.63
C LEU A 13 20.78 3.38 -33.64
N VAL A 14 19.85 4.20 -34.15
CA VAL A 14 18.96 5.02 -33.30
C VAL A 14 17.84 4.19 -32.65
N ILE A 15 17.43 3.07 -33.29
CA ILE A 15 16.37 2.19 -32.77
C ILE A 15 16.85 1.37 -31.56
N GLY A 16 18.16 1.16 -31.40
CA GLY A 16 18.73 0.34 -30.32
C GLY A 16 18.75 0.98 -28.94
N CYS A 17 18.61 2.31 -28.83
CA CYS A 17 18.72 3.05 -27.57
C CYS A 17 17.38 3.35 -26.87
N GLN A 18 16.26 2.85 -27.38
CA GLN A 18 14.93 3.10 -26.79
C GLN A 18 14.40 1.90 -26.00
N LYS A 19 15.19 1.41 -25.04
CA LYS A 19 14.66 0.48 -24.04
C LYS A 19 14.78 1.16 -22.69
N ASP A 20 13.64 1.57 -22.15
CA ASP A 20 13.51 1.93 -20.75
C ASP A 20 13.82 0.68 -19.93
N ILE A 21 15.06 0.55 -19.49
CA ILE A 21 15.51 -0.53 -18.61
C ILE A 21 15.12 -0.09 -17.21
N ALA A 22 14.18 -0.80 -16.58
CA ALA A 22 13.88 -0.62 -15.17
C ALA A 22 15.17 -0.79 -14.35
N ILE A 23 15.55 0.22 -13.57
CA ILE A 23 16.79 0.24 -12.78
C ILE A 23 16.52 -0.29 -11.37
N GLY A 24 15.30 -0.09 -10.86
CA GLY A 24 14.90 -0.48 -9.51
C GLY A 24 14.69 -1.99 -9.33
N TYR A 25 14.76 -2.44 -8.08
CA TYR A 25 14.36 -3.79 -7.65
C TYR A 25 13.19 -3.67 -6.68
N LEU A 26 12.22 -4.59 -6.76
CA LEU A 26 11.18 -4.73 -5.76
C LEU A 26 10.71 -6.18 -5.71
N ASN A 27 10.70 -6.75 -4.52
CA ASN A 27 10.21 -8.09 -4.20
C ASN A 27 9.30 -8.01 -2.97
N ALA A 28 8.06 -8.41 -3.17
CA ALA A 28 7.04 -8.47 -2.13
C ALA A 28 6.37 -9.85 -2.08
N ALA A 29 7.05 -10.91 -2.56
CA ALA A 29 6.47 -12.25 -2.65
C ALA A 29 6.13 -12.85 -1.28
N ASN A 30 6.88 -12.47 -0.24
CA ASN A 30 6.66 -12.89 1.14
C ASN A 30 6.07 -11.77 2.00
N ALA A 31 5.55 -10.70 1.37
CA ALA A 31 5.09 -9.55 2.09
C ALA A 31 3.76 -9.85 2.79
N LEU A 32 3.70 -9.61 4.10
CA LEU A 32 2.54 -9.93 4.93
C LEU A 32 2.52 -9.10 6.21
N TYR A 33 1.33 -8.96 6.79
CA TYR A 33 1.15 -8.44 8.14
C TYR A 33 1.11 -9.59 9.15
N SER A 34 1.76 -9.40 10.31
CA SER A 34 1.73 -10.34 11.43
C SER A 34 1.49 -9.58 12.75
N PRO A 35 0.31 -9.69 13.40
CA PRO A 35 -0.88 -10.39 12.91
C PRO A 35 -1.45 -9.72 11.66
N ASP A 36 -2.24 -10.48 10.88
CA ASP A 36 -2.92 -10.01 9.66
C ASP A 36 -4.26 -9.30 9.95
N SER A 37 -4.56 -9.07 11.23
CA SER A 37 -5.84 -8.51 11.64
C SER A 37 -5.77 -7.68 12.91
N LEU A 38 -6.71 -6.74 13.01
CA LEU A 38 -6.93 -5.90 14.19
C LEU A 38 -8.42 -5.83 14.52
N VAL A 39 -8.72 -5.86 15.81
CA VAL A 39 -10.07 -5.64 16.35
C VAL A 39 -10.17 -4.22 16.87
N VAL A 40 -11.22 -3.52 16.46
CA VAL A 40 -11.45 -2.10 16.73
C VAL A 40 -12.84 -1.91 17.32
N LYS A 41 -12.99 -1.01 18.30
CA LYS A 41 -14.30 -0.62 18.85
C LYS A 41 -15.00 0.35 17.88
N ALA A 42 -16.25 0.10 17.51
CA ALA A 42 -17.04 1.09 16.75
C ALA A 42 -17.28 2.39 17.51
N LYS A 43 -17.37 2.29 18.83
CA LYS A 43 -17.54 3.42 19.73
C LYS A 43 -16.68 3.19 20.96
N LEU A 44 -15.83 4.17 21.25
CA LEU A 44 -15.05 4.21 22.48
C LEU A 44 -15.95 4.55 23.67
N ASP A 45 -15.65 3.93 24.81
CA ASP A 45 -16.25 4.27 26.10
C ASP A 45 -15.47 5.42 26.75
N GLU A 46 -16.18 6.41 27.29
CA GLU A 46 -15.54 7.62 27.84
C GLU A 46 -14.70 7.34 29.09
N GLU A 47 -15.00 6.28 29.84
CA GLU A 47 -14.29 5.90 31.06
C GLU A 47 -13.22 4.84 30.77
N GLU A 48 -13.58 3.74 30.08
CA GLU A 48 -12.63 2.66 29.80
C GLU A 48 -11.53 3.09 28.81
N ASP A 49 -11.88 3.89 27.80
CA ASP A 49 -10.99 4.30 26.73
C ASP A 49 -10.51 5.76 26.87
N ALA A 50 -10.66 6.35 28.06
CA ALA A 50 -10.32 7.74 28.36
C ALA A 50 -8.90 8.11 27.89
N TYR A 51 -7.93 7.22 28.11
CA TYR A 51 -6.54 7.44 27.69
C TYR A 51 -6.39 7.56 26.18
N GLN A 52 -7.07 6.69 25.42
CA GLN A 52 -7.05 6.69 23.96
C GLN A 52 -7.74 7.94 23.40
N ILE A 53 -8.85 8.36 24.01
CA ILE A 53 -9.58 9.58 23.62
C ILE A 53 -8.73 10.83 23.91
N GLU A 54 -8.18 10.95 25.11
CA GLU A 54 -7.35 12.08 25.54
C GLU A 54 -6.13 12.27 24.64
N HIS A 55 -5.44 11.18 24.33
CA HIS A 55 -4.22 11.19 23.53
C HIS A 55 -4.46 10.99 22.02
N LYS A 56 -5.74 10.85 21.61
CA LYS A 56 -6.17 10.67 20.21
C LYS A 56 -5.46 9.50 19.51
N ILE A 57 -5.26 8.40 20.23
CA ILE A 57 -4.43 7.29 19.79
C ILE A 57 -5.16 6.52 18.68
N PRO A 58 -4.65 6.49 17.43
CA PRO A 58 -5.29 5.75 16.36
C PRO A 58 -5.17 4.25 16.60
N TRP A 59 -6.09 3.50 16.00
CA TRP A 59 -5.95 2.06 15.82
C TRP A 59 -4.92 1.82 14.72
N GLN A 60 -3.96 0.93 14.95
CA GLN A 60 -2.86 0.72 14.01
C GLN A 60 -2.49 -0.76 13.88
N SER A 61 -2.12 -1.17 12.67
CA SER A 61 -1.48 -2.46 12.41
C SER A 61 0.00 -2.45 12.84
N ASN A 62 0.66 -3.60 12.72
CA ASN A 62 2.12 -3.64 12.66
C ASN A 62 2.61 -3.14 11.30
N GLU A 63 3.92 -2.92 11.19
CA GLU A 63 4.59 -2.74 9.90
C GLU A 63 4.41 -4.00 9.04
N ILE A 64 4.49 -3.81 7.74
CA ILE A 64 4.45 -4.92 6.80
C ILE A 64 5.84 -5.55 6.70
N ASP A 65 5.92 -6.86 6.91
CA ASP A 65 7.15 -7.62 6.80
C ASP A 65 7.35 -8.10 5.35
N GLY A 66 8.56 -8.53 5.00
CA GLY A 66 8.83 -9.27 3.76
C GLY A 66 8.85 -8.42 2.47
N VAL A 67 9.02 -7.09 2.60
CA VAL A 67 9.19 -6.17 1.47
C VAL A 67 10.67 -5.82 1.30
N GLU A 68 11.23 -6.12 0.13
CA GLU A 68 12.60 -5.79 -0.22
C GLU A 68 12.64 -5.01 -1.52
N GLY A 69 13.36 -3.90 -1.58
CA GLY A 69 13.42 -3.12 -2.81
C GLY A 69 14.32 -1.90 -2.75
N THR A 70 14.55 -1.31 -3.92
CA THR A 70 15.22 -0.03 -4.07
C THR A 70 14.31 1.08 -3.56
N LEU A 71 14.82 1.89 -2.64
CA LEU A 71 14.12 3.07 -2.11
C LEU A 71 14.00 4.16 -3.20
N PRO A 72 12.93 4.99 -3.19
CA PRO A 72 11.83 4.97 -2.22
C PRO A 72 10.79 3.89 -2.52
N ILE A 73 10.32 3.20 -1.47
CA ILE A 73 9.16 2.30 -1.53
C ILE A 73 7.94 3.05 -0.98
N TYR A 74 6.81 2.94 -1.66
CA TYR A 74 5.54 3.51 -1.24
C TYR A 74 4.47 2.44 -1.05
N PHE A 75 3.55 2.74 -0.15
CA PHE A 75 2.41 1.89 0.19
C PHE A 75 1.11 2.65 -0.07
N GLN A 76 0.09 1.93 -0.53
CA GLN A 76 -1.22 2.49 -0.79
C GLN A 76 -2.30 1.46 -0.44
N ILE A 77 -3.34 1.86 0.26
CA ILE A 77 -4.56 1.04 0.37
C ILE A 77 -5.20 1.04 -1.03
N TRP A 78 -5.24 -0.14 -1.65
CA TRP A 78 -5.67 -0.30 -3.04
C TRP A 78 -7.17 -0.53 -3.15
N SER A 79 -7.71 -1.36 -2.27
CA SER A 79 -9.14 -1.69 -2.25
C SER A 79 -9.58 -2.13 -0.86
N ILE A 80 -10.89 -2.07 -0.63
CA ILE A 80 -11.56 -2.58 0.55
C ILE A 80 -12.66 -3.55 0.14
N ASN A 81 -12.77 -4.67 0.85
CA ASN A 81 -13.93 -5.56 0.81
C ASN A 81 -14.70 -5.46 2.13
N GLY A 82 -16.03 -5.50 2.08
CA GLY A 82 -16.91 -5.34 3.24
C GLY A 82 -17.39 -3.91 3.50
N GLY A 83 -17.06 -2.94 2.63
CA GLY A 83 -17.45 -1.54 2.78
C GLY A 83 -17.51 -0.75 1.48
N GLN A 84 -18.04 0.47 1.54
CA GLN A 84 -18.06 1.43 0.42
C GLN A 84 -16.76 2.25 0.39
N LEU A 85 -16.52 2.99 -0.71
CA LEU A 85 -15.32 3.83 -0.88
C LEU A 85 -15.15 4.87 0.25
N GLU A 86 -16.25 5.35 0.82
CA GLU A 86 -16.27 6.28 1.95
C GLU A 86 -15.63 5.71 3.22
N ILE A 87 -15.73 4.38 3.41
CA ILE A 87 -15.10 3.69 4.54
C ILE A 87 -13.59 3.60 4.30
N MET A 88 -13.17 3.30 3.08
CA MET A 88 -11.75 3.24 2.70
C MET A 88 -11.03 4.56 2.96
N ASN A 89 -11.69 5.69 2.71
CA ASN A 89 -11.14 7.03 2.90
C ASN A 89 -10.84 7.39 4.37
N GLN A 90 -11.36 6.62 5.34
CA GLN A 90 -11.05 6.82 6.76
C GLN A 90 -9.75 6.12 7.18
N PHE A 91 -9.25 5.19 6.37
CA PHE A 91 -7.98 4.53 6.61
C PHE A 91 -6.84 5.30 5.98
N THR A 92 -5.70 5.31 6.66
CA THR A 92 -4.43 5.84 6.14
C THR A 92 -3.37 4.76 6.18
N ILE A 93 -2.33 4.90 5.36
CA ILE A 93 -1.16 4.01 5.41
C ILE A 93 0.10 4.85 5.49
N LYS A 94 0.96 4.55 6.47
CA LYS A 94 2.25 5.22 6.67
C LYS A 94 3.25 4.76 5.61
N PRO A 95 4.35 5.52 5.39
CA PRO A 95 5.46 5.08 4.54
C PRO A 95 6.11 3.75 4.96
N THR A 96 5.90 3.29 6.20
CA THR A 96 6.35 1.97 6.70
C THR A 96 5.34 0.85 6.45
N GLY A 97 4.22 1.13 5.78
CA GLY A 97 3.15 0.17 5.54
C GLY A 97 2.19 -0.02 6.72
N VAL A 98 2.34 0.70 7.84
CA VAL A 98 1.36 0.65 8.94
C VAL A 98 0.03 1.24 8.48
N ILE A 99 -1.04 0.45 8.58
CA ILE A 99 -2.41 0.89 8.34
C ILE A 99 -2.94 1.51 9.63
N GLU A 100 -3.55 2.68 9.53
CA GLU A 100 -4.16 3.40 10.64
C GLU A 100 -5.64 3.67 10.39
N LEU A 101 -6.40 3.67 11.49
CA LEU A 101 -7.77 4.16 11.56
C LEU A 101 -7.88 5.13 12.75
N PRO A 102 -8.33 6.38 12.56
CA PRO A 102 -8.43 7.36 13.65
C PRO A 102 -9.30 6.87 14.81
N TYR A 103 -8.96 7.23 16.05
CA TYR A 103 -9.72 6.83 17.24
C TYR A 103 -11.21 7.20 17.19
N ASN A 104 -11.55 8.29 16.49
CA ASN A 104 -12.89 8.83 16.33
C ASN A 104 -13.52 8.50 14.96
N HIS A 105 -13.11 7.38 14.35
CA HIS A 105 -13.67 6.92 13.08
C HIS A 105 -15.20 6.70 13.17
N THR A 106 -15.84 6.65 12.01
CA THR A 106 -17.28 6.40 11.85
C THR A 106 -17.57 5.08 11.14
N VAL A 107 -16.54 4.25 10.93
CA VAL A 107 -16.67 2.94 10.30
C VAL A 107 -17.67 2.07 11.08
N PRO A 108 -18.75 1.57 10.44
CA PRO A 108 -19.75 0.72 11.11
C PRO A 108 -19.21 -0.65 11.52
N ASN A 109 -19.91 -1.33 12.42
CA ASN A 109 -19.65 -2.72 12.77
C ASN A 109 -19.59 -3.61 11.52
N GLY A 110 -18.54 -4.42 11.41
CA GLY A 110 -18.30 -5.22 10.22
C GLY A 110 -16.90 -5.79 10.14
N ARG A 111 -16.66 -6.55 9.08
CA ARG A 111 -15.35 -7.12 8.74
C ARG A 111 -14.87 -6.52 7.42
N TYR A 112 -13.79 -5.74 7.50
CA TYR A 112 -13.20 -5.03 6.37
C TYR A 112 -11.87 -5.65 6.00
N VAL A 113 -11.71 -6.01 4.73
CA VAL A 113 -10.48 -6.64 4.23
C VAL A 113 -9.83 -5.67 3.25
N LEU A 114 -8.64 -5.20 3.60
CA LEU A 114 -7.87 -4.21 2.87
C LEU A 114 -6.83 -4.92 1.98
N SER A 115 -6.76 -4.51 0.72
CA SER A 115 -5.65 -4.89 -0.17
C SER A 115 -4.66 -3.73 -0.23
N VAL A 116 -3.37 -4.04 -0.23
CA VAL A 116 -2.30 -3.03 -0.19
C VAL A 116 -1.47 -3.13 -1.47
N LYS A 117 -1.29 -2.01 -2.14
CA LYS A 117 -0.33 -1.86 -3.23
C LYS A 117 1.00 -1.36 -2.69
N ILE A 118 2.07 -2.02 -3.10
CA ILE A 118 3.45 -1.70 -2.78
C ILE A 118 4.13 -1.35 -4.09
N GLY A 119 4.88 -0.27 -4.13
CA GLY A 119 5.61 0.08 -5.34
C GLY A 119 6.89 0.87 -5.07
N ASN A 120 7.68 1.00 -6.10
CA ASN A 120 8.75 1.98 -6.23
C ASN A 120 8.68 2.64 -7.61
N GLU A 121 9.74 3.34 -8.02
CA GLU A 121 9.79 4.08 -9.29
C GLU A 121 9.38 3.23 -10.50
N ASP A 122 9.85 1.98 -10.56
CA ASP A 122 9.74 1.13 -11.74
C ASP A 122 8.76 -0.06 -11.57
N HIS A 123 8.45 -0.45 -10.33
CA HIS A 123 7.72 -1.68 -10.02
C HIS A 123 6.54 -1.45 -9.09
N GLY A 124 5.52 -2.30 -9.20
CA GLY A 124 4.39 -2.31 -8.29
C GLY A 124 3.76 -3.69 -8.18
N TYR A 125 3.40 -4.07 -6.96
CA TYR A 125 2.73 -5.32 -6.62
C TYR A 125 1.52 -5.01 -5.73
N THR A 126 0.46 -5.78 -5.89
CA THR A 126 -0.70 -5.72 -5.00
C THR A 126 -0.75 -6.98 -4.17
N ILE A 127 -0.89 -6.81 -2.85
CA ILE A 127 -1.21 -7.89 -1.92
C ILE A 127 -2.72 -7.83 -1.71
N ASP A 128 -3.42 -8.76 -2.35
CA ASP A 128 -4.86 -8.91 -2.17
C ASP A 128 -5.15 -9.44 -0.76
N SER A 129 -6.15 -8.87 -0.11
CA SER A 129 -6.56 -9.26 1.25
C SER A 129 -5.42 -9.21 2.29
N ALA A 130 -4.56 -8.20 2.19
CA ALA A 130 -3.38 -8.02 3.04
C ALA A 130 -3.70 -7.90 4.54
N PHE A 131 -4.76 -7.17 4.91
CA PHE A 131 -5.06 -6.90 6.31
C PHE A 131 -6.57 -6.87 6.60
N THR A 132 -6.99 -7.43 7.73
CA THR A 132 -8.39 -7.45 8.15
C THR A 132 -8.64 -6.56 9.36
N VAL A 133 -9.57 -5.61 9.23
CA VAL A 133 -10.07 -4.80 10.35
C VAL A 133 -11.46 -5.29 10.75
N ILE A 134 -11.62 -5.69 12.01
CA ILE A 134 -12.89 -6.15 12.58
C ILE A 134 -13.40 -5.07 13.51
N VAL A 135 -14.48 -4.40 13.11
CA VAL A 135 -15.13 -3.35 13.91
C VAL A 135 -16.31 -3.96 14.66
N LYS A 136 -16.34 -3.80 15.98
CA LYS A 136 -17.42 -4.31 16.85
C LYS A 136 -17.79 -3.37 17.99
#